data_AF-A0AAJ1XXY2-F1
#
_entry.id   AF-A0AAJ1XXY2-F1
#
_cell.length_a   1.000
_cell.length_b   1.000
_cell.length_c   1.000
_cell.angle_alpha   90.00
_cell.angle_beta   90.00
_cell.angle_gamma   90.00
#
_symmetry.space_group_name_H-M   'P 1'
#
loop_
_entity.id
_entity.type
_entity.pdbx_description
1 polymer ?
#
loop_
_entity_poly.entity_id
_entity_poly.type
_entity_poly.pdbx_seq_one_letter_code
_entity_poly.pdbx_strand_id
1 'polypeptide(L)'
;MYYPTTKFDQYGARQLPKEDVSEEIDETADYDKDSMGETIAQEDGVFEILYTVTTVMSNRCLKIKTEKAIVTQQDIVDFILEIGEEKITSIKFVGLGEKYLEIGGNYNGE
;
A
#
# COMPACT_ATOMS: atom_id res chain seq x y z
N MET A 1 4.23 -10.69 31.00
CA MET A 1 2.80 -11.00 30.74
C MET A 1 2.04 -9.69 30.71
N TYR A 2 1.67 -9.18 29.52
CA TYR A 2 0.80 -8.01 29.39
C TYR A 2 -0.61 -8.51 29.09
N TYR A 3 -1.57 -8.18 29.96
CA TYR A 3 -2.99 -8.37 29.68
C TYR A 3 -3.54 -7.06 29.11
N PRO A 4 -4.20 -7.05 27.95
CA PRO A 4 -4.90 -5.85 27.50
C PRO A 4 -6.11 -5.60 28.41
N THR A 5 -6.20 -4.41 28.97
CA THR A 5 -7.35 -3.95 29.74
C THR A 5 -8.52 -3.70 28.79
N THR A 6 -9.48 -4.64 28.76
CA THR A 6 -10.71 -4.51 28.00
C THR A 6 -11.57 -3.39 28.59
N LYS A 7 -11.60 -2.21 27.95
CA LYS A 7 -12.54 -1.14 28.31
C LYS A 7 -13.85 -1.33 27.53
N PHE A 8 -14.95 -1.34 28.26
CA PHE A 8 -16.31 -1.40 27.72
C PHE A 8 -16.89 0.01 27.71
N ASP A 9 -17.73 0.34 26.71
CA ASP A 9 -18.47 1.60 26.71
C ASP A 9 -19.68 1.56 27.67
N GLN A 10 -20.37 2.69 27.81
CA GLN A 10 -21.55 2.85 28.67
C GLN A 10 -22.76 1.96 28.26
N TYR A 11 -22.68 1.30 27.10
CA TYR A 11 -23.69 0.38 26.59
C TYR A 11 -23.24 -1.09 26.66
N GLY A 12 -22.08 -1.37 27.27
CA GLY A 12 -21.55 -2.72 27.45
C GLY A 12 -20.94 -3.33 26.19
N ALA A 13 -20.73 -2.54 25.13
CA ALA A 13 -20.05 -3.00 23.94
C ALA A 13 -18.53 -2.97 24.12
N ARG A 14 -17.84 -3.98 23.59
CA ARG A 14 -16.37 -3.97 23.51
C ARG A 14 -15.98 -2.82 22.59
N GLN A 15 -15.19 -1.88 23.10
CA GLN A 15 -14.51 -0.93 22.23
C GLN A 15 -13.56 -1.75 21.35
N LEU A 16 -13.83 -1.79 20.04
CA LEU A 16 -12.85 -2.24 19.06
C LEU A 16 -11.59 -1.40 19.31
N PRO A 17 -10.40 -2.00 19.40
CA PRO A 17 -9.18 -1.23 19.43
C PRO A 17 -9.23 -0.32 18.20
N LYS A 18 -9.24 0.99 18.43
CA LYS A 18 -9.00 1.93 17.35
C LYS A 18 -7.60 1.58 16.87
N GLU A 19 -7.52 0.89 15.74
CA GLU A 19 -6.28 0.79 14.99
C GLU A 19 -5.90 2.25 14.73
N ASP A 20 -4.90 2.71 15.47
CA ASP A 20 -4.13 3.87 15.11
C ASP A 20 -3.52 3.50 13.75
N VAL A 21 -4.21 3.84 12.68
CA VAL A 21 -3.63 3.86 11.34
C VAL A 21 -2.71 5.08 11.31
N SER A 22 -1.67 5.05 12.14
CA SER A 22 -0.49 5.85 11.90
C SER A 22 0.12 5.22 10.66
N GLU A 23 -0.22 5.74 9.49
CA GLU A 23 0.62 5.60 8.31
C GLU A 23 1.99 6.14 8.75
N GLU A 24 2.90 5.24 9.14
CA GLU A 24 4.32 5.55 9.18
C GLU A 24 4.70 5.85 7.73
N ILE A 25 4.58 7.13 7.38
CA ILE A 25 5.22 7.70 6.20
C ILE A 25 6.71 7.50 6.39
N ASP A 26 7.24 6.49 5.70
CA ASP A 26 8.67 6.28 5.55
C ASP A 26 9.23 7.48 4.76
N GLU A 27 9.71 8.50 5.46
CA GLU A 27 10.34 9.70 4.91
C GLU A 27 11.61 9.39 4.09
N THR A 28 12.01 8.12 4.02
CA THR A 28 13.16 7.61 3.26
C THR A 28 12.79 6.85 1.99
N ALA A 29 11.51 6.74 1.63
CA ALA A 29 11.14 6.12 0.36
C ALA A 29 11.64 6.99 -0.81
N ASP A 30 12.53 6.42 -1.64
CA ASP A 30 12.95 6.95 -2.94
C ASP A 30 11.70 7.06 -3.85
N TYR A 31 10.93 8.14 -3.71
CA TYR A 31 9.71 8.42 -4.48
C TYR A 31 10.02 8.79 -5.94
N ASP A 32 11.30 8.89 -6.29
CA ASP A 32 11.78 9.02 -7.66
C ASP A 32 11.87 7.67 -8.38
N LYS A 33 11.63 6.55 -7.69
CA LYS A 33 11.64 5.21 -8.27
C LYS A 33 10.30 4.52 -8.13
N ASP A 34 10.02 3.68 -9.10
CA ASP A 34 8.87 2.80 -9.09
C ASP A 34 9.17 1.51 -8.30
N SER A 35 8.16 0.62 -8.20
CA SER A 35 8.27 -0.62 -7.43
C SER A 35 9.16 -1.68 -8.10
N MET A 36 9.52 -1.47 -9.38
CA MET A 36 10.50 -2.27 -10.11
C MET A 36 11.93 -1.71 -9.96
N GLY A 37 12.08 -0.54 -9.33
CA GLY A 37 13.36 0.13 -9.10
C GLY A 37 13.81 1.03 -10.25
N GLU A 38 12.94 1.29 -11.23
CA GLU A 38 13.20 2.20 -12.34
C GLU A 38 12.87 3.64 -11.94
N THR A 39 13.64 4.61 -12.46
CA THR A 39 13.41 6.02 -12.18
C THR A 39 12.16 6.52 -12.91
N ILE A 40 11.24 7.14 -12.19
CA ILE A 40 10.01 7.73 -12.73
C ILE A 40 10.37 9.01 -13.49
N ALA A 41 10.21 9.02 -14.82
CA ALA A 41 10.40 10.20 -15.63
C ALA A 41 9.20 11.14 -15.53
N GLN A 42 9.40 12.43 -15.83
CA GLN A 42 8.34 13.44 -15.75
C GLN A 42 7.14 13.14 -16.66
N GLU A 43 7.39 12.51 -17.79
CA GLU A 43 6.38 12.16 -18.80
C GLU A 43 5.68 10.82 -18.55
N ASP A 44 6.16 10.03 -17.59
CA ASP A 44 5.60 8.70 -17.32
C ASP A 44 4.25 8.80 -16.66
N GLY A 45 3.30 7.95 -17.08
CA GLY A 45 2.07 7.74 -16.33
C GLY A 45 2.36 6.94 -15.07
N VAL A 46 2.01 7.46 -13.90
CA VAL A 46 2.19 6.79 -12.61
C VAL A 46 0.88 6.17 -12.17
N PHE A 47 0.95 4.93 -11.71
CA PHE A 47 -0.17 4.16 -11.18
C PHE A 47 0.11 3.69 -9.77
N GLU A 48 -0.92 3.74 -8.93
CA GLU A 48 -0.94 3.10 -7.62
C GLU A 48 -1.72 1.78 -7.71
N ILE A 49 -1.07 0.69 -7.29
CA ILE A 49 -1.64 -0.64 -7.26
C ILE A 49 -1.74 -1.11 -5.83
N LEU A 50 -2.96 -1.47 -5.41
CA LEU A 50 -3.21 -2.16 -4.16
C LEU A 50 -3.38 -3.65 -4.46
N TYR A 51 -2.62 -4.49 -3.76
CA TYR A 51 -2.63 -5.93 -3.94
C TYR A 51 -2.55 -6.66 -2.60
N THR A 52 -3.00 -7.91 -2.60
CA THR A 52 -3.10 -8.72 -1.39
C THR A 52 -2.04 -9.80 -1.39
N VAL A 53 -1.17 -9.79 -0.38
CA VAL A 53 -0.13 -10.80 -0.15
C VAL A 53 -0.60 -11.77 0.92
N THR A 54 -0.65 -13.06 0.56
CA THR A 54 -0.95 -14.14 1.51
C THR A 54 0.34 -14.88 1.87
N THR A 55 0.75 -14.79 3.12
CA THR A 55 1.94 -15.48 3.64
C THR A 55 1.53 -16.65 4.52
N VAL A 56 2.08 -17.84 4.25
CA VAL A 56 1.90 -19.02 5.09
C VAL A 56 2.88 -18.95 6.26
N MET A 57 2.36 -18.90 7.48
CA MET A 57 3.19 -18.91 8.69
C MET A 57 3.50 -20.34 9.15
N SER A 58 4.59 -20.51 9.90
CA SER A 58 5.08 -21.81 10.40
C SER A 58 4.04 -22.60 11.21
N ASN A 59 3.05 -21.92 11.79
CA ASN A 59 1.94 -22.50 12.54
C ASN A 59 0.72 -22.88 11.68
N ARG A 60 0.86 -22.90 10.34
CA ARG A 60 -0.24 -23.12 9.38
C ARG A 60 -1.33 -22.06 9.40
N CYS A 61 -1.09 -20.90 10.01
CA CYS A 61 -1.96 -19.73 9.85
C CYS A 61 -1.59 -18.98 8.57
N LEU A 62 -2.59 -18.39 7.92
CA LEU A 62 -2.41 -17.47 6.81
C LEU A 62 -2.39 -16.05 7.35
N LYS A 63 -1.36 -15.28 6.99
CA LYS A 63 -1.34 -13.83 7.20
C LYS A 63 -1.66 -13.18 5.86
N ILE A 64 -2.76 -12.43 5.83
CA ILE A 64 -3.18 -11.65 4.67
C ILE A 64 -2.78 -10.20 4.96
N LYS A 65 -2.02 -9.58 4.07
CA LYS A 65 -1.65 -8.17 4.14
C LYS A 65 -1.97 -7.51 2.80
N THR A 66 -2.58 -6.33 2.85
CA THR A 66 -2.70 -5.47 1.67
C THR A 66 -1.45 -4.60 1.58
N GLU A 67 -0.83 -4.59 0.42
CA GLU A 67 0.33 -3.77 0.12
C GLU A 67 0.02 -2.81 -1.03
N LYS A 68 0.80 -1.74 -1.08
CA LYS A 68 0.69 -0.65 -2.04
C LYS A 68 1.98 -0.58 -2.84
N ALA A 69 1.85 -0.48 -4.14
CA ALA A 69 2.96 -0.31 -5.07
C ALA A 69 2.70 0.86 -6.00
N ILE A 70 3.76 1.58 -6.32
CA ILE A 70 3.78 2.64 -7.34
C ILE A 70 4.50 2.08 -8.56
N VAL A 71 3.87 2.14 -9.73
CA VAL A 71 4.44 1.61 -10.97
C VAL A 71 4.26 2.61 -12.11
N THR A 72 5.18 2.60 -13.07
CA THR A 72 5.05 3.41 -14.29
C THR A 72 4.10 2.75 -15.29
N GLN A 73 3.68 3.51 -16.29
CA GLN A 73 2.89 3.03 -17.42
C GLN A 73 3.62 1.96 -18.22
N GLN A 74 4.95 2.00 -18.23
CA GLN A 74 5.77 1.03 -18.95
C GLN A 74 5.73 -0.33 -18.24
N ASP A 75 5.85 -0.34 -16.91
CA ASP A 75 6.07 -1.57 -16.14
C ASP A 75 4.81 -2.12 -15.48
N ILE A 76 3.69 -1.40 -15.54
CA ILE A 76 2.42 -1.84 -14.94
C ILE A 76 2.00 -3.24 -15.41
N VAL A 77 2.18 -3.56 -16.69
CA VAL A 77 1.79 -4.87 -17.21
C VAL A 77 2.67 -5.96 -16.63
N ASP A 78 3.98 -5.74 -16.60
CA ASP A 78 4.95 -6.70 -16.07
C ASP A 78 4.76 -6.89 -14.56
N PHE A 79 4.47 -5.83 -13.83
CA PHE A 79 4.15 -5.88 -12.40
C PHE A 79 2.90 -6.70 -12.09
N ILE A 80 1.84 -6.51 -12.88
CA ILE A 80 0.60 -7.29 -12.74
C ILE A 80 0.87 -8.78 -13.03
N LEU A 81 1.67 -9.08 -14.05
CA LEU A 81 2.04 -10.45 -14.40
C LEU A 81 2.90 -11.11 -13.32
N GLU A 82 3.81 -10.38 -12.68
CA GLU A 82 4.66 -10.89 -11.61
C GLU A 82 3.84 -11.21 -10.35
N ILE A 83 2.93 -10.31 -9.97
CA ILE A 83 2.10 -10.50 -8.77
C ILE A 83 0.99 -11.53 -9.00
N GLY A 84 0.38 -11.53 -10.18
CA GLY A 84 -0.84 -12.27 -10.50
C GLY A 84 -2.07 -11.38 -10.36
N GLU A 85 -2.86 -11.32 -11.44
CA GLU A 85 -4.07 -10.50 -11.53
C GLU A 85 -5.08 -10.78 -10.41
N GLU A 86 -5.11 -12.02 -9.90
CA GLU A 86 -6.05 -12.47 -8.87
C GLU A 86 -5.79 -11.84 -7.50
N LYS A 87 -4.60 -11.28 -7.29
CA LYS A 87 -4.20 -10.64 -6.04
C LYS A 87 -4.44 -9.13 -6.05
N ILE A 88 -4.75 -8.56 -7.21
CA ILE A 88 -4.93 -7.12 -7.36
C ILE A 88 -6.30 -6.73 -6.85
N THR A 89 -6.30 -5.78 -5.91
CA THR A 89 -7.52 -5.23 -5.33
C THR A 89 -7.97 -3.99 -6.09
N SER A 90 -7.03 -3.12 -6.48
CA SER A 90 -7.34 -1.94 -7.28
C SER A 90 -6.11 -1.39 -7.99
N ILE A 91 -6.34 -0.75 -9.14
CA ILE A 91 -5.35 0.04 -9.87
C ILE A 91 -5.93 1.45 -10.01
N LYS A 92 -5.15 2.47 -9.64
CA LYS A 92 -5.54 3.87 -9.75
C LYS A 92 -4.49 4.64 -10.51
N PHE A 93 -4.92 5.47 -11.45
CA PHE A 93 -4.03 6.43 -12.09
C PHE A 93 -3.79 7.60 -11.15
N VAL A 94 -2.53 7.87 -10.85
CA VAL A 94 -2.08 8.91 -9.93
C VAL A 94 -1.87 10.23 -10.69
N GLY A 95 -1.26 10.14 -11.88
CA GLY A 95 -0.93 11.30 -12.68
C GLY A 95 0.31 11.07 -13.51
N LEU A 96 0.82 12.13 -14.12
CA LEU A 96 2.16 12.09 -14.73
C LEU A 96 3.24 12.13 -13.64
N GLY A 97 4.43 11.62 -13.96
CA GLY A 97 5.58 11.62 -13.08
C GLY A 97 5.93 13.02 -12.58
N GLU A 98 5.79 14.06 -13.41
CA GLU A 98 5.97 15.45 -12.98
C GLU A 98 5.10 15.79 -11.76
N LYS A 99 3.79 15.50 -11.85
CA LYS A 99 2.84 15.78 -10.76
C LYS A 99 3.09 14.89 -9.54
N TYR A 100 3.46 13.63 -9.77
CA TYR A 100 3.76 12.67 -8.69
C TYR A 100 5.02 13.06 -7.91
N LEU A 101 6.06 13.53 -8.60
CA LEU A 101 7.30 14.02 -7.99
C LEU A 101 7.08 15.37 -7.28
N GLU A 102 6.26 16.25 -7.83
CA GLU A 102 5.95 17.57 -7.22
C GLU A 102 5.27 17.43 -5.85
N ILE A 103 4.41 16.43 -5.68
CA ILE A 103 3.72 16.13 -4.41
C ILE A 103 4.56 15.23 -3.47
N GLY A 104 5.82 14.95 -3.81
CA GLY A 104 6.73 14.12 -3.00
C GLY A 104 6.25 12.69 -2.83
N GLY A 105 5.64 12.11 -3.85
CA GLY A 105 5.13 10.73 -3.82
C GLY A 105 3.85 10.52 -2.99
N ASN A 106 3.27 11.60 -2.46
CA ASN A 106 2.12 11.56 -1.55
C ASN A 106 0.81 11.87 -2.31
N TYR A 107 0.35 10.94 -3.15
CA TYR A 107 -0.94 11.09 -3.82
C TYR A 107 -2.10 10.62 -2.94
N ASN A 108 -2.64 11.54 -2.16
CA ASN A 108 -3.94 11.38 -1.51
C ASN A 108 -5.01 11.70 -2.55
N GLY A 109 -5.42 10.70 -3.34
CA GLY A 109 -6.37 10.89 -4.44
C GLY A 109 -7.57 11.76 -4.07
N GLU A 110 -7.67 12.92 -4.73
CA GLU A 110 -8.86 13.77 -4.74
C GLU A 110 -9.94 13.20 -5.67
#